data_AF-A0A4R3J1P9-F1
#
_entry.id   AF-A0A4R3J1P9-F1
#
_cell.length_a   1.000
_cell.length_b   1.000
_cell.length_c   1.000
_cell.angle_alpha   90.00
_cell.angle_beta   90.00
_cell.angle_gamma   90.00
#
_symmetry.space_group_name_H-M   'P 1'
#
loop_
_entity.id
_entity.type
_entity.pdbx_description
1 polymer ?
#
loop_
_entity_poly.entity_id
_entity_poly.type
_entity_poly.pdbx_seq_one_letter_code
_entity_poly.pdbx_strand_id
1 'polypeptide(L)'
;FVNPDDLASRVATSLANVEPTRRFRDALRPPVMMGDMERIFAKDELEDTSLATIKAGLVSMATESARGIPAPALHVDLSHDWWSTRLLLYTALARKYVGVSCLLITESLEDPDPKEHFVGLISVETAMERLLELHKDLEGKIDEIEARNDMFPDAPTELEEEIDQDVTTFKAAFSAAKMKPENQRKLDVTAYQLQRWMGDAMLTRPVSIKDIESPTRIDLALVSRFPHRFVPIHAESGLAPKGRNPNTGGKCWVIDQSDLATTLSEFFLSDQFGS
;
A
#
# COMPACT_ATOMS: atom_id res chain seq x y z
N PHE A 1 -20.88 -42.59 15.52
CA PHE A 1 -20.78 -42.50 14.04
C PHE A 1 -21.78 -43.48 13.48
N VAL A 2 -22.92 -43.00 12.98
CA VAL A 2 -24.09 -43.86 12.75
C VAL A 2 -24.31 -44.16 11.26
N ASN A 3 -23.76 -43.37 10.34
CA ASN A 3 -23.86 -43.69 8.91
C ASN A 3 -22.63 -43.14 8.12
N PRO A 4 -22.03 -43.90 7.19
CA PRO A 4 -20.99 -43.41 6.27
C PRO A 4 -21.34 -42.12 5.52
N ASP A 5 -22.63 -41.87 5.25
CA ASP A 5 -23.09 -40.64 4.59
C ASP A 5 -22.92 -39.38 5.46
N ASP A 6 -22.97 -39.50 6.79
CA ASP A 6 -22.67 -38.38 7.70
C ASP A 6 -21.17 -38.03 7.67
N LEU A 7 -20.33 -39.03 7.42
CA LEU A 7 -18.88 -38.86 7.33
C LEU A 7 -18.51 -38.25 5.98
N ALA A 8 -19.15 -38.70 4.89
CA ALA A 8 -19.02 -38.09 3.57
C ALA A 8 -19.55 -36.65 3.53
N SER A 9 -20.70 -36.37 4.16
CA SER A 9 -21.26 -35.03 4.23
C SER A 9 -20.41 -34.10 5.11
N ARG A 10 -19.85 -34.58 6.23
CA ARG A 10 -18.92 -33.80 7.07
C ARG A 10 -17.55 -33.60 6.43
N VAL A 11 -17.06 -34.57 5.66
CA VAL A 11 -15.82 -34.47 4.87
C VAL A 11 -16.04 -33.53 3.68
N ALA A 12 -17.15 -33.61 2.96
CA ALA A 12 -17.52 -32.69 1.89
C ALA A 12 -17.73 -31.26 2.42
N THR A 13 -18.38 -31.10 3.58
CA THR A 13 -18.55 -29.78 4.23
C THR A 13 -17.20 -29.24 4.74
N SER A 14 -16.29 -30.12 5.19
CA SER A 14 -14.92 -29.73 5.56
C SER A 14 -14.09 -29.37 4.32
N LEU A 15 -14.18 -30.13 3.23
CA LEU A 15 -13.46 -29.89 1.98
C LEU A 15 -13.93 -28.61 1.27
N ALA A 16 -15.24 -28.38 1.21
CA ALA A 16 -15.85 -27.15 0.70
C ALA A 16 -15.51 -25.91 1.55
N ASN A 17 -15.03 -26.09 2.78
CA ASN A 17 -14.48 -25.01 3.61
C ASN A 17 -12.98 -24.83 3.43
N VAL A 18 -12.25 -25.89 3.11
CA VAL A 18 -10.80 -25.85 2.91
C VAL A 18 -10.44 -25.12 1.61
N GLU A 19 -11.26 -25.23 0.56
CA GLU A 19 -10.98 -24.58 -0.73
C GLU A 19 -11.15 -23.05 -0.74
N PRO A 20 -12.24 -22.46 -0.20
CA PRO A 20 -12.36 -21.01 -0.04
C PRO A 20 -11.26 -20.43 0.85
N THR A 21 -10.90 -21.14 1.91
CA THR A 21 -9.82 -20.78 2.85
C THR A 21 -8.47 -20.78 2.14
N ARG A 22 -8.19 -21.78 1.28
CA ARG A 22 -6.95 -21.88 0.50
C ARG A 22 -6.87 -20.82 -0.59
N ARG A 23 -7.95 -20.55 -1.31
CA ARG A 23 -7.96 -19.52 -2.37
C ARG A 23 -7.93 -18.10 -1.82
N PHE A 24 -8.61 -17.85 -0.71
CA PHE A 24 -8.43 -16.62 0.04
C PHE A 24 -6.98 -16.48 0.50
N ARG A 25 -6.35 -17.53 1.04
CA ARG A 25 -4.92 -17.50 1.38
C ARG A 25 -4.05 -17.12 0.17
N ASP A 26 -4.35 -17.62 -1.02
CA ASP A 26 -3.61 -17.31 -2.25
C ASP A 26 -3.88 -15.86 -2.74
N ALA A 27 -5.12 -15.35 -2.63
CA ALA A 27 -5.47 -13.95 -2.90
C ALA A 27 -4.98 -12.97 -1.81
N LEU A 28 -4.76 -13.48 -0.59
CA LEU A 28 -4.14 -12.78 0.53
C LEU A 28 -2.62 -12.76 0.44
N ARG A 29 -2.01 -13.41 -0.55
CA ARG A 29 -0.59 -13.19 -0.85
C ARG A 29 -0.49 -11.83 -1.54
N PRO A 30 0.01 -10.78 -0.86
CA PRO A 30 0.36 -9.57 -1.54
C PRO A 30 1.50 -9.93 -2.51
N PRO A 31 1.63 -9.21 -3.63
CA PRO A 31 2.97 -8.93 -4.09
C PRO A 31 3.69 -8.14 -2.98
N VAL A 32 4.44 -8.85 -2.14
CA VAL A 32 5.27 -8.21 -1.12
C VAL A 32 6.51 -7.71 -1.84
N MET A 33 6.58 -6.41 -2.06
CA MET A 33 7.77 -5.78 -2.60
C MET A 33 8.17 -4.65 -1.67
N MET A 34 8.81 -5.07 -0.58
CA MET A 34 9.82 -4.26 0.08
C MET A 34 11.13 -4.53 -0.65
N GLY A 35 11.59 -3.56 -1.44
CA GLY A 35 13.03 -3.31 -1.46
C GLY A 35 13.41 -2.76 -0.09
N ASP A 36 14.55 -3.15 0.48
CA ASP A 36 15.05 -2.70 1.79
C ASP A 36 15.03 -1.15 1.90
N MET A 37 13.91 -0.57 2.35
CA MET A 37 13.70 0.88 2.48
C MET A 37 14.15 1.43 3.85
N GLU A 38 14.79 0.59 4.67
CA GLU A 38 14.73 0.68 6.12
C GLU A 38 15.95 1.32 6.80
N ARG A 39 16.86 1.96 6.05
CA ARG A 39 17.98 2.67 6.68
C ARG A 39 18.19 4.02 6.01
N ILE A 40 18.36 5.05 6.84
CA ILE A 40 18.88 6.40 6.51
C ILE A 40 17.80 7.52 6.38
N PHE A 41 16.88 7.68 7.34
CA PHE A 41 16.08 8.90 7.46
C PHE A 41 16.23 9.53 8.85
N ALA A 42 17.24 10.38 8.99
CA ALA A 42 17.42 11.27 10.13
C ALA A 42 18.19 12.51 9.66
N LYS A 43 17.52 13.53 9.09
CA LYS A 43 18.06 14.91 8.89
C LYS A 43 17.12 15.91 8.20
N ASP A 44 17.53 17.19 8.28
CA ASP A 44 16.77 18.44 8.13
C ASP A 44 16.46 18.96 6.71
N GLU A 45 16.82 18.24 5.64
CA GLU A 45 16.45 18.52 4.25
C GLU A 45 16.25 17.21 3.43
N LEU A 46 15.64 17.30 2.24
CA LEU A 46 15.54 16.21 1.24
C LEU A 46 16.95 15.82 0.70
N GLU A 47 17.79 15.24 1.56
CA GLU A 47 19.09 14.65 1.20
C GLU A 47 18.91 13.42 0.31
N ASP A 48 19.91 13.12 -0.52
CA ASP A 48 19.87 12.13 -1.60
C ASP A 48 19.51 10.71 -1.15
N THR A 49 19.71 10.34 0.12
CA THR A 49 19.38 9.01 0.65
C THR A 49 17.87 8.79 0.82
N SER A 50 17.14 9.83 1.23
CA SER A 50 15.67 9.91 1.28
C SER A 50 15.00 9.67 -0.05
N LEU A 51 15.61 10.26 -1.07
CA LEU A 51 15.14 10.19 -2.44
C LEU A 51 15.57 8.89 -3.11
N ALA A 52 16.78 8.39 -2.86
CA ALA A 52 17.26 7.12 -3.38
C ALA A 52 16.33 5.95 -2.99
N THR A 53 15.84 5.93 -1.76
CA THR A 53 14.90 4.89 -1.31
C THR A 53 13.51 5.04 -1.91
N ILE A 54 12.99 6.26 -1.98
CA ILE A 54 11.72 6.54 -2.67
C ILE A 54 11.82 6.12 -4.14
N LYS A 55 12.93 6.45 -4.81
CA LYS A 55 13.23 6.05 -6.18
C LYS A 55 13.29 4.53 -6.32
N ALA A 56 14.09 3.85 -5.51
CA ALA A 56 14.22 2.40 -5.55
C ALA A 56 12.87 1.69 -5.33
N GLY A 57 12.05 2.20 -4.41
CA GLY A 57 10.70 1.72 -4.18
C GLY A 57 9.78 1.89 -5.39
N LEU A 58 9.71 3.11 -5.93
CA LEU A 58 8.89 3.43 -7.10
C LEU A 58 9.33 2.63 -8.34
N VAL A 59 10.64 2.48 -8.55
CA VAL A 59 11.21 1.72 -9.68
C VAL A 59 10.93 0.23 -9.56
N SER A 60 11.09 -0.36 -8.37
CA SER A 60 10.72 -1.76 -8.13
C SER A 60 9.24 -1.99 -8.45
N MET A 61 8.37 -1.14 -7.93
CA MET A 61 6.93 -1.29 -8.09
C MET A 61 6.47 -1.02 -9.53
N ALA A 62 7.02 -0.02 -10.21
CA ALA A 62 6.71 0.25 -11.61
C ALA A 62 7.17 -0.91 -12.51
N THR A 63 8.36 -1.48 -12.24
CA THR A 63 8.87 -2.65 -12.97
C THR A 63 7.96 -3.87 -12.80
N GLU A 64 7.35 -4.04 -11.64
CA GLU A 64 6.42 -5.15 -11.35
C GLU A 64 5.01 -4.90 -11.88
N SER A 65 4.54 -3.66 -11.82
CA SER A 65 3.30 -3.22 -12.45
C SER A 65 3.36 -3.49 -13.97
N ALA A 66 4.50 -3.20 -14.60
CA ALA A 66 4.77 -3.55 -16.00
C ALA A 66 4.79 -5.07 -16.26
N ARG A 67 5.07 -5.89 -15.24
CA ARG A 67 4.97 -7.37 -15.29
C ARG A 67 3.56 -7.89 -15.01
N GLY A 68 2.56 -7.00 -14.85
CA GLY A 68 1.17 -7.36 -14.59
C GLY A 68 0.91 -7.79 -13.14
N ILE A 69 1.78 -7.39 -12.21
CA ILE A 69 1.58 -7.60 -10.77
C ILE A 69 1.10 -6.26 -10.18
N PRO A 70 -0.22 -6.01 -10.08
CA PRO A 70 -0.72 -4.76 -9.53
C PRO A 70 -0.39 -4.70 -8.02
N ALA A 71 0.31 -3.64 -7.61
CA ALA A 71 0.41 -3.29 -6.20
C ALA A 71 -0.81 -2.41 -5.83
N PRO A 72 -1.77 -2.90 -5.02
CA PRO A 72 -2.97 -2.13 -4.71
C PRO A 72 -2.67 -0.90 -3.84
N ALA A 73 -1.59 -0.96 -3.06
CA ALA A 73 -1.21 0.09 -2.13
C ALA A 73 0.30 0.31 -2.04
N LEU A 74 0.66 1.55 -1.73
CA LEU A 74 2.01 2.01 -1.44
C LEU A 74 2.19 2.17 0.07
N HIS A 75 3.26 1.64 0.64
CA HIS A 75 3.47 1.64 2.09
C HIS A 75 4.21 2.90 2.56
N VAL A 76 3.71 3.52 3.63
CA VAL A 76 4.27 4.71 4.27
C VAL A 76 4.39 4.44 5.78
N ASP A 77 5.61 4.22 6.26
CA ASP A 77 5.87 4.05 7.70
C ASP A 77 6.24 5.38 8.37
N LEU A 78 5.39 5.85 9.28
CA LEU A 78 5.53 7.08 10.06
C LEU A 78 6.52 6.99 11.22
N SER A 79 7.12 5.82 11.47
CA SER A 79 8.26 5.72 12.39
C SER A 79 9.46 6.55 11.94
N HIS A 80 9.47 6.95 10.67
CA HIS A 80 10.46 7.82 10.07
C HIS A 80 9.95 9.27 9.95
N ASP A 81 10.88 10.22 9.87
CA ASP A 81 10.55 11.63 9.67
C ASP A 81 9.93 11.88 8.28
N TRP A 82 8.59 11.91 8.23
CA TRP A 82 7.81 12.27 7.05
C TRP A 82 7.31 13.71 7.15
N TRP A 83 7.42 14.45 6.05
CA TRP A 83 6.93 15.83 5.96
C TRP A 83 5.89 15.94 4.86
N SER A 84 4.97 16.89 5.02
CA SER A 84 3.82 17.04 4.12
C SER A 84 4.21 17.32 2.66
N THR A 85 5.30 18.07 2.42
CA THR A 85 5.85 18.32 1.07
C THR A 85 6.43 17.06 0.44
N ARG A 86 7.13 16.22 1.23
CA ARG A 86 7.69 14.95 0.79
C ARG A 86 6.60 13.92 0.51
N LEU A 87 5.59 13.83 1.37
CA LEU A 87 4.44 12.97 1.16
C LEU A 87 3.66 13.38 -0.10
N LEU A 88 3.52 14.68 -0.37
CA LEU A 88 2.90 15.20 -1.59
C LEU A 88 3.68 14.73 -2.83
N LEU A 89 5.00 14.95 -2.87
CA LEU A 89 5.84 14.50 -3.98
C LEU A 89 5.75 12.99 -4.17
N TYR A 90 5.83 12.22 -3.08
CA TYR A 90 5.74 10.76 -3.13
C TYR A 90 4.42 10.28 -3.71
N THR A 91 3.31 10.91 -3.30
CA THR A 91 1.97 10.61 -3.80
C THR A 91 1.84 10.95 -5.29
N ALA A 92 2.38 12.09 -5.73
CA ALA A 92 2.37 12.51 -7.13
C ALA A 92 3.15 11.54 -8.04
N LEU A 93 4.35 11.14 -7.60
CA LEU A 93 5.18 10.19 -8.34
C LEU A 93 4.53 8.81 -8.38
N ALA A 94 3.93 8.36 -7.29
CA ALA A 94 3.24 7.08 -7.23
C ALA A 94 2.01 7.02 -8.15
N ARG A 95 1.24 8.13 -8.19
CA ARG A 95 0.13 8.32 -9.12
C ARG A 95 0.59 8.23 -10.57
N LYS A 96 1.71 8.89 -10.89
CA LYS A 96 2.27 8.94 -12.25
C LYS A 96 2.83 7.60 -12.72
N TYR A 97 3.65 6.93 -11.91
CA TYR A 97 4.49 5.82 -12.37
C TYR A 97 4.02 4.42 -11.99
N VAL A 98 3.28 4.26 -10.89
CA VAL A 98 3.05 2.93 -10.31
C VAL A 98 1.61 2.45 -10.49
N GLY A 99 0.66 3.35 -10.76
CA GLY A 99 -0.75 3.01 -10.87
C GLY A 99 -1.36 2.50 -9.54
N VAL A 100 -0.69 2.79 -8.42
CA VAL A 100 -1.21 2.46 -7.08
C VAL A 100 -2.49 3.24 -6.81
N SER A 101 -3.45 2.58 -6.18
CA SER A 101 -4.73 3.21 -5.86
C SER A 101 -4.77 3.79 -4.44
N CYS A 102 -3.95 3.27 -3.53
CA CYS A 102 -3.98 3.67 -2.12
C CYS A 102 -2.59 3.83 -1.50
N LEU A 103 -2.52 4.58 -0.40
CA LEU A 103 -1.39 4.65 0.52
C LEU A 103 -1.77 3.89 1.79
N LEU A 104 -1.03 2.83 2.12
CA LEU A 104 -1.09 2.12 3.38
C LEU A 104 -0.14 2.80 4.36
N ILE A 105 -0.68 3.38 5.43
CA ILE A 105 0.09 4.16 6.41
C ILE A 105 0.18 3.34 7.70
N THR A 106 1.40 3.14 8.17
CA THR A 106 1.70 2.43 9.42
C THR A 106 2.65 3.24 10.28
N GLU A 107 2.83 2.82 11.53
CA GLU A 107 3.79 3.39 12.47
C GLU A 107 4.45 2.24 13.22
N SER A 108 5.76 2.07 13.05
CA SER A 108 6.54 1.12 13.82
C SER A 108 6.81 1.68 15.23
N LEU A 109 6.25 1.05 16.26
CA LEU A 109 6.48 1.44 17.65
C LEU A 109 7.68 0.67 18.22
N GLU A 110 8.72 1.40 18.64
CA GLU A 110 9.92 0.83 19.27
C GLU A 110 9.66 0.45 20.75
N ASP A 111 9.22 -0.79 21.06
CA ASP A 111 9.46 -1.47 22.36
C ASP A 111 8.90 -2.92 22.38
N PRO A 112 9.47 -3.83 23.18
CA PRO A 112 10.63 -4.68 22.89
C PRO A 112 10.44 -5.66 21.72
N ASP A 113 9.31 -5.60 21.03
CA ASP A 113 8.97 -6.38 19.84
C ASP A 113 8.39 -5.39 18.83
N PRO A 114 9.13 -5.02 17.75
CA PRO A 114 8.69 -3.98 16.82
C PRO A 114 7.33 -4.38 16.24
N LYS A 115 6.30 -3.65 16.65
CA LYS A 115 4.93 -3.85 16.19
C LYS A 115 4.61 -2.74 15.21
N GLU A 116 4.45 -3.13 13.96
CA GLU A 116 3.83 -2.28 12.96
C GLU A 116 2.38 -2.01 13.38
N HIS A 117 2.08 -0.74 13.65
CA HIS A 117 0.74 -0.27 13.97
C HIS A 117 0.07 0.28 12.70
N PHE A 118 -1.13 -0.19 12.38
CA PHE A 118 -1.91 0.39 11.30
C PHE A 118 -2.40 1.78 11.69
N VAL A 119 -2.05 2.79 10.91
CA VAL A 119 -2.48 4.18 11.12
C VAL A 119 -3.67 4.50 10.22
N GLY A 120 -3.59 4.13 8.94
CA GLY A 120 -4.73 4.24 8.04
C GLY A 120 -4.46 3.82 6.60
N LEU A 121 -5.53 3.77 5.82
CA LEU A 121 -5.50 3.55 4.38
C LEU A 121 -6.23 4.73 3.71
N ILE A 122 -5.61 5.32 2.69
CA ILE A 122 -6.19 6.45 1.96
C ILE A 122 -5.98 6.26 0.46
N SER A 123 -6.92 6.73 -0.36
CA SER A 123 -6.71 6.73 -1.82
C SER A 123 -5.63 7.73 -2.22
N VAL A 124 -4.84 7.41 -3.25
CA VAL A 124 -3.81 8.31 -3.78
C VAL A 124 -4.43 9.63 -4.25
N GLU A 125 -5.58 9.58 -4.92
CA GLU A 125 -6.31 10.76 -5.39
C GLU A 125 -6.72 11.69 -4.23
N THR A 126 -7.30 11.12 -3.16
CA THR A 126 -7.69 11.91 -1.99
C THR A 126 -6.48 12.48 -1.27
N ALA A 127 -5.40 11.68 -1.13
CA ALA A 127 -4.17 12.16 -0.52
C ALA A 127 -3.59 13.35 -1.31
N MET A 128 -3.57 13.26 -2.66
CA MET A 128 -3.15 14.37 -3.52
C MET A 128 -4.00 15.62 -3.31
N GLU A 129 -5.33 15.50 -3.39
CA GLU A 129 -6.25 16.63 -3.22
C GLU A 129 -6.01 17.35 -1.88
N ARG A 130 -5.95 16.60 -0.78
CA ARG A 130 -5.77 17.15 0.57
C ARG A 130 -4.38 17.74 0.81
N LEU A 131 -3.33 17.11 0.27
CA LEU A 131 -1.97 17.62 0.41
C LEU A 131 -1.75 18.87 -0.46
N LEU A 132 -2.36 18.95 -1.64
CA LEU A 132 -2.36 20.16 -2.46
C LEU A 132 -3.14 21.31 -1.80
N GLU A 133 -4.24 21.04 -1.08
CA GLU A 133 -4.93 22.06 -0.30
C GLU A 133 -4.01 22.72 0.75
N LEU A 134 -3.07 21.96 1.32
CA LEU A 134 -2.06 22.46 2.26
C LEU A 134 -0.93 23.24 1.57
N HIS A 135 -0.59 22.86 0.33
CA HIS A 135 0.55 23.37 -0.43
C HIS A 135 0.14 23.90 -1.81
N LYS A 136 -0.88 24.77 -1.86
CA LYS A 136 -1.46 25.28 -3.13
C LYS A 136 -0.45 25.97 -4.03
N ASP A 137 0.59 26.54 -3.44
CA ASP A 137 1.69 27.17 -4.17
C ASP A 137 2.59 26.18 -4.92
N LEU A 138 2.48 24.88 -4.63
CA LEU A 138 3.15 23.80 -5.35
C LEU A 138 2.29 23.18 -6.45
N GLU A 139 1.02 23.54 -6.58
CA GLU A 139 0.08 22.97 -7.55
C GLU A 139 0.63 23.01 -8.98
N GLY A 140 1.07 24.19 -9.46
CA GLY A 140 1.64 24.29 -10.81
C GLY A 140 2.93 23.51 -11.03
N LYS A 141 3.63 23.10 -9.96
CA LYS A 141 4.82 22.24 -10.04
C LYS A 141 4.46 20.77 -10.07
N ILE A 142 3.40 20.38 -9.37
CA ILE A 142 2.79 19.05 -9.51
C ILE A 142 2.21 18.89 -10.92
N ASP A 143 1.49 19.89 -11.43
CA ASP A 143 0.98 19.87 -12.80
C ASP A 143 2.12 19.73 -13.83
N GLU A 144 3.26 20.40 -13.61
CA GLU A 144 4.45 20.27 -14.45
C GLU A 144 5.13 18.88 -14.37
N ILE A 145 4.96 18.17 -13.24
CA ILE A 145 5.41 16.78 -13.08
C ILE A 145 4.46 15.84 -13.82
N GLU A 146 3.15 16.01 -13.62
CA GLU A 146 2.12 15.16 -14.23
C GLU A 146 2.03 15.37 -15.75
N ALA A 147 2.18 16.60 -16.24
CA ALA A 147 2.16 16.90 -17.67
C ALA A 147 3.41 16.44 -18.42
N ARG A 148 4.48 16.05 -17.71
CA ARG A 148 5.74 15.63 -18.32
C ARG A 148 5.67 14.18 -18.77
N ASN A 149 5.13 14.03 -19.98
CA ASN A 149 5.10 12.88 -20.89
C ASN A 149 4.52 11.55 -20.39
N ASP A 150 3.55 11.10 -21.17
CA ASP A 150 2.86 9.80 -21.19
C ASP A 150 3.67 8.65 -21.83
N MET A 151 4.99 8.81 -21.99
CA MET A 151 5.84 7.73 -22.47
C MET A 151 6.27 6.93 -21.26
N PHE A 152 5.57 5.84 -20.97
CA PHE A 152 6.00 4.89 -19.97
C PHE A 152 7.42 4.42 -20.33
N PRO A 153 8.43 4.68 -19.49
CA PRO A 153 9.80 4.27 -19.78
C PRO A 153 9.85 2.74 -19.90
N ASP A 154 10.42 2.25 -21.00
CA ASP A 154 10.49 0.81 -21.30
C ASP A 154 11.55 0.11 -20.42
N ALA A 155 12.45 0.89 -19.81
CA ALA A 155 13.56 0.41 -18.99
C ALA A 155 13.61 1.05 -17.58
N PRO A 156 14.00 0.29 -16.54
CA PRO A 156 14.13 0.80 -15.16
C PRO A 156 15.08 2.00 -15.02
N THR A 157 16.14 2.06 -15.82
CA THR A 157 17.11 3.18 -15.80
C THR A 157 16.51 4.47 -16.35
N GLU A 158 15.66 4.39 -17.38
CA GLU A 158 14.95 5.55 -17.93
C GLU A 158 13.94 6.08 -16.91
N LEU A 159 13.27 5.17 -16.19
CA LEU A 159 12.38 5.54 -15.10
C LEU A 159 13.11 6.25 -13.95
N GLU A 160 14.29 5.78 -13.56
CA GLU A 160 15.12 6.45 -12.56
C GLU A 160 15.47 7.88 -13.00
N GLU A 161 15.90 8.06 -14.25
CA GLU A 161 16.22 9.39 -14.80
C GLU A 161 15.00 10.32 -14.84
N GLU A 162 13.82 9.80 -15.18
CA GLU A 162 12.57 10.58 -15.17
C GLU A 162 12.15 11.00 -13.77
N ILE A 163 12.22 10.09 -12.79
CA ILE A 163 11.96 10.40 -11.38
C ILE A 163 12.94 11.46 -10.89
N ASP A 164 14.22 11.38 -11.26
CA ASP A 164 15.24 12.36 -10.90
C ASP A 164 14.91 13.75 -11.45
N GLN A 165 14.44 13.81 -12.69
CA GLN A 165 14.03 15.06 -13.31
C GLN A 165 12.77 15.65 -12.66
N ASP A 166 11.80 14.82 -12.27
CA ASP A 166 10.60 15.23 -11.54
C ASP A 166 10.90 15.75 -10.14
N VAL A 167 11.76 15.04 -9.40
CA VAL A 167 12.26 15.48 -8.10
C VAL A 167 13.00 16.82 -8.24
N THR A 168 13.84 16.98 -9.25
CA THR A 168 14.55 18.24 -9.52
C THR A 168 13.58 19.38 -9.81
N THR A 169 12.54 19.13 -10.59
CA THR A 169 11.49 20.11 -10.89
C THR A 169 10.73 20.52 -9.64
N PHE A 170 10.39 19.56 -8.77
CA PHE A 170 9.78 19.84 -7.47
C PHE A 170 10.68 20.70 -6.58
N LYS A 171 11.97 20.32 -6.46
CA LYS A 171 12.97 21.07 -5.66
C LYS A 171 13.13 22.51 -6.14
N ALA A 172 13.07 22.75 -7.46
CA ALA A 172 13.15 24.09 -8.04
C ALA A 172 12.05 25.05 -7.53
N ALA A 173 10.92 24.53 -7.04
CA ALA A 173 9.86 25.33 -6.42
C ALA A 173 10.35 26.08 -5.16
N PHE A 174 11.30 25.48 -4.42
CA PHE A 174 11.82 26.04 -3.17
C PHE A 174 13.07 26.90 -3.37
N SER A 175 13.76 26.76 -4.51
CA SER A 175 14.92 27.57 -4.87
C SER A 175 14.55 28.90 -5.55
N ALA A 176 13.30 29.07 -5.98
CA ALA A 176 12.84 30.30 -6.63
C ALA A 176 12.84 31.48 -5.64
N ALA A 177 13.49 32.59 -6.00
CA ALA A 177 13.73 33.77 -5.15
C ALA A 177 12.47 34.44 -4.53
N LYS A 178 11.26 34.01 -4.92
CA LYS A 178 9.97 34.52 -4.42
C LYS A 178 9.20 33.50 -3.56
N MET A 179 9.72 32.28 -3.41
CA MET A 179 9.10 31.21 -2.64
C MET A 179 9.80 31.05 -1.29
N LYS A 180 9.04 30.68 -0.25
CA LYS A 180 9.64 30.37 1.05
C LYS A 180 10.45 29.07 0.94
N PRO A 181 11.60 28.97 1.63
CA PRO A 181 12.35 27.72 1.69
C PRO A 181 11.49 26.59 2.28
N GLU A 182 11.77 25.35 1.89
CA GLU A 182 10.97 24.17 2.26
C GLU A 182 10.81 24.03 3.78
N ASN A 183 11.85 24.34 4.55
CA ASN A 183 11.85 24.28 6.02
C ASN A 183 10.80 25.18 6.69
N GLN A 184 10.28 26.20 6.00
CA GLN A 184 9.21 27.08 6.50
C GLN A 184 7.81 26.64 6.06
N ARG A 185 7.72 25.58 5.24
CA ARG A 185 6.48 25.02 4.69
C ARG A 185 6.23 23.59 5.14
N LYS A 186 7.31 22.83 5.41
CA LYS A 186 7.24 21.47 5.91
C LYS A 186 6.39 21.44 7.18
N LEU A 187 5.40 20.56 7.18
CA LEU A 187 4.69 20.17 8.38
C LEU A 187 5.08 18.72 8.63
N ASP A 188 5.48 18.41 9.86
CA ASP A 188 5.70 17.03 10.27
C ASP A 188 4.43 16.23 9.99
N VAL A 189 4.59 14.95 9.64
CA VAL A 189 3.48 14.04 9.31
C VAL A 189 3.41 13.02 10.42
N THR A 190 2.54 13.29 11.38
CA THR A 190 2.16 12.32 12.42
C THR A 190 0.84 11.65 12.08
N ALA A 191 0.55 10.52 12.72
CA ALA A 191 -0.75 9.85 12.62
C ALA A 191 -1.92 10.81 12.90
N TYR A 192 -1.76 11.66 13.92
CA TYR A 192 -2.74 12.68 14.29
C TYR A 192 -2.96 13.72 13.18
N GLN A 193 -1.87 14.24 12.60
CA GLN A 193 -1.98 15.23 11.52
C GLN A 193 -2.62 14.64 10.27
N LEU A 194 -2.27 13.41 9.89
CA LEU A 194 -2.89 12.73 8.76
C LEU A 194 -4.39 12.54 8.98
N GLN A 195 -4.80 12.03 10.15
CA GLN A 195 -6.23 11.90 10.47
C GLN A 195 -6.94 13.26 10.41
N ARG A 196 -6.29 14.34 10.87
CA ARG A 196 -6.86 15.69 10.83
C ARG A 196 -6.98 16.23 9.39
N TRP A 197 -5.97 16.03 8.55
CA TRP A 197 -5.95 16.56 7.19
C TRP A 197 -6.86 15.76 6.25
N MET A 198 -6.88 14.44 6.43
CA MET A 198 -7.61 13.52 5.56
C MET A 198 -9.06 13.32 6.00
N GLY A 199 -9.34 13.48 7.30
CA GLY A 199 -10.67 13.36 7.88
C GLY A 199 -11.30 11.98 7.64
N ASP A 200 -12.58 11.97 7.30
CA ASP A 200 -13.37 10.75 7.11
C ASP A 200 -12.94 9.91 5.89
N ALA A 201 -12.13 10.47 4.99
CA ALA A 201 -11.65 9.75 3.82
C ALA A 201 -10.50 8.78 4.13
N MET A 202 -9.89 8.89 5.31
CA MET A 202 -8.86 7.96 5.79
C MET A 202 -9.49 6.81 6.57
N LEU A 203 -9.31 5.59 6.07
CA LEU A 203 -9.78 4.38 6.74
C LEU A 203 -8.82 4.04 7.88
N THR A 204 -9.26 4.25 9.12
CA THR A 204 -8.44 4.04 10.34
C THR A 204 -8.68 2.69 11.01
N ARG A 205 -9.60 1.88 10.48
CA ARG A 205 -9.95 0.56 11.04
C ARG A 205 -9.67 -0.55 10.04
N PRO A 206 -8.63 -1.37 10.28
CA PRO A 206 -8.37 -2.54 9.47
C PRO A 206 -9.31 -3.69 9.87
N VAL A 207 -9.45 -4.68 8.99
CA VAL A 207 -10.03 -5.97 9.34
C VAL A 207 -8.95 -6.82 10.00
N SER A 208 -9.13 -7.13 11.28
CA SER A 208 -8.21 -8.01 12.00
C SER A 208 -8.49 -9.47 11.65
N ILE A 209 -7.46 -10.18 11.19
CA ILE A 209 -7.50 -11.62 10.92
C ILE A 209 -6.55 -12.31 11.88
N LYS A 210 -7.08 -13.30 12.63
CA LYS A 210 -6.31 -14.03 13.65
C LYS A 210 -5.23 -14.89 13.05
N ASP A 211 -5.58 -15.66 12.04
CA ASP A 211 -4.69 -16.57 11.33
C ASP A 211 -4.92 -16.40 9.82
N ILE A 212 -3.92 -15.87 9.14
CA ILE A 212 -3.95 -15.68 7.69
C ILE A 212 -3.83 -17.02 6.94
N GLU A 213 -3.20 -18.03 7.55
CA GLU A 213 -3.06 -19.35 6.95
C GLU A 213 -4.39 -20.12 7.01
N SER A 214 -5.22 -19.86 8.02
CA SER A 214 -6.57 -20.43 8.19
C SER A 214 -7.62 -19.36 8.55
N PRO A 215 -7.97 -18.47 7.60
CA PRO A 215 -9.03 -17.48 7.80
C PRO A 215 -10.36 -18.15 8.15
N THR A 216 -11.10 -17.58 9.10
CA THR A 216 -12.44 -18.05 9.43
C THR A 216 -13.46 -17.58 8.40
N ARG A 217 -14.61 -18.25 8.31
CA ARG A 217 -15.74 -17.78 7.49
C ARG A 217 -16.19 -16.36 7.84
N ILE A 218 -16.00 -15.94 9.11
CA ILE A 218 -16.32 -14.60 9.57
C ILE A 218 -15.34 -13.60 8.96
N ASP A 219 -14.03 -13.92 8.94
CA ASP A 219 -13.00 -13.07 8.33
C ASP A 219 -13.28 -12.85 6.83
N LEU A 220 -13.64 -13.92 6.12
CA LEU A 220 -14.04 -13.84 4.70
C LEU A 220 -15.26 -12.92 4.49
N ALA A 221 -16.27 -13.04 5.35
CA ALA A 221 -17.47 -12.23 5.27
C ALA A 221 -17.22 -10.76 5.64
N LEU A 222 -16.28 -10.48 6.56
CA LEU A 222 -15.87 -9.12 6.90
C LEU A 222 -15.13 -8.46 5.73
N VAL A 223 -14.22 -9.18 5.08
CA VAL A 223 -13.49 -8.67 3.91
C VAL A 223 -14.43 -8.44 2.74
N SER A 224 -15.36 -9.36 2.44
CA SER A 224 -16.26 -9.22 1.28
C SER A 224 -17.35 -8.15 1.46
N ARG A 225 -17.70 -7.84 2.71
CA ARG A 225 -18.69 -6.79 3.04
C ARG A 225 -18.05 -5.45 3.36
N PHE A 226 -16.73 -5.34 3.25
CA PHE A 226 -16.06 -4.08 3.50
C PHE A 226 -16.54 -3.05 2.47
N PRO A 227 -16.88 -1.81 2.87
CA PRO A 227 -17.57 -0.87 1.98
C PRO A 227 -16.69 -0.29 0.88
N HIS A 228 -15.38 -0.53 0.92
CA HIS A 228 -14.42 -0.05 -0.06
C HIS A 228 -13.79 -1.20 -0.83
N ARG A 229 -13.44 -0.93 -2.10
CA ARG A 229 -12.73 -1.87 -2.97
C ARG A 229 -11.43 -2.37 -2.35
N PHE A 230 -10.70 -1.50 -1.66
CA PHE A 230 -9.42 -1.84 -1.01
C PHE A 230 -9.64 -2.08 0.48
N VAL A 231 -9.30 -3.27 0.95
CA VAL A 231 -9.52 -3.70 2.34
C VAL A 231 -8.18 -3.75 3.07
N PRO A 232 -7.96 -2.89 4.09
CA PRO A 232 -6.79 -3.00 4.94
C PRO A 232 -6.97 -4.17 5.92
N ILE A 233 -5.97 -5.04 5.99
CA ILE A 233 -5.94 -6.22 6.84
C ILE A 233 -4.82 -6.08 7.87
N HIS A 234 -5.08 -6.53 9.09
CA HIS A 234 -4.09 -6.67 10.14
C HIS A 234 -4.03 -8.12 10.65
N ALA A 235 -2.86 -8.77 10.56
CA ALA A 235 -2.61 -10.08 11.16
C ALA A 235 -2.36 -9.97 12.68
N GLU A 236 -3.17 -10.65 13.50
CA GLU A 236 -2.91 -10.73 14.94
C GLU A 236 -1.79 -11.72 15.27
N SER A 237 -1.74 -12.85 14.57
CA SER A 237 -0.62 -13.80 14.65
C SER A 237 0.53 -13.25 13.80
N GLY A 238 1.64 -12.85 14.43
CA GLY A 238 2.82 -12.27 13.78
C GLY A 238 3.58 -13.19 12.80
N LEU A 239 2.94 -14.25 12.33
CA LEU A 239 3.45 -15.09 11.26
C LEU A 239 3.05 -14.46 9.94
N ALA A 240 3.98 -13.68 9.37
CA ALA A 240 3.98 -13.43 7.95
C ALA A 240 3.88 -14.79 7.23
N PRO A 241 2.98 -14.97 6.24
CA PRO A 241 2.76 -16.28 5.62
C PRO A 241 4.06 -16.85 5.05
N LYS A 242 4.28 -18.15 5.27
CA LYS A 242 5.53 -18.86 4.90
C LYS A 242 5.91 -18.62 3.43
N GLY A 243 7.15 -18.16 3.21
CA GLY A 243 7.69 -17.81 1.90
C GLY A 243 8.13 -16.35 1.75
N ARG A 244 8.00 -15.54 2.82
CA ARG A 244 8.45 -14.14 2.85
C ARG A 244 9.83 -14.00 3.50
N ASN A 245 10.60 -13.02 3.03
CA ASN A 245 11.90 -12.65 3.60
C ASN A 245 11.69 -12.22 5.08
N PRO A 246 12.39 -12.77 6.08
CA PRO A 246 12.18 -12.46 7.50
C PRO A 246 12.31 -10.97 7.88
N ASN A 247 12.79 -10.11 6.98
CA ASN A 247 12.80 -8.65 7.16
C ASN A 247 11.45 -7.97 6.83
N THR A 248 10.51 -8.65 6.16
CA THR A 248 9.19 -8.10 5.74
C THR A 248 8.10 -8.23 6.82
N GLY A 249 8.45 -8.04 8.09
CA GLY A 249 7.63 -8.33 9.29
C GLY A 249 6.34 -7.51 9.47
N GLY A 250 5.81 -6.90 8.43
CA GLY A 250 4.58 -6.12 8.49
C GLY A 250 3.35 -7.00 8.78
N LYS A 251 2.56 -6.58 9.78
CA LYS A 251 1.25 -7.16 10.11
C LYS A 251 0.14 -6.58 9.24
N CYS A 252 0.42 -5.52 8.49
CA CYS A 252 -0.58 -4.78 7.72
C CYS A 252 -0.42 -5.00 6.21
N TRP A 253 -1.53 -5.20 5.50
CA TRP A 253 -1.54 -5.22 4.03
C TRP A 253 -2.90 -4.82 3.47
N VAL A 254 -3.01 -4.71 2.14
CA VAL A 254 -4.24 -4.30 1.44
C VAL A 254 -4.64 -5.35 0.42
N ILE A 255 -5.94 -5.63 0.32
CA ILE A 255 -6.52 -6.53 -0.69
C ILE A 255 -7.42 -5.72 -1.62
N ASP A 256 -7.38 -5.97 -2.93
CA ASP A 256 -8.43 -5.57 -3.86
C ASP A 256 -9.57 -6.60 -3.83
N GLN A 257 -10.78 -6.16 -3.45
CA GLN A 257 -11.97 -7.01 -3.45
C GLN A 257 -12.31 -7.57 -4.84
N SER A 258 -11.94 -6.89 -5.91
CA SER A 258 -12.22 -7.33 -7.29
C SER A 258 -11.42 -8.58 -7.64
N ASP A 259 -10.16 -8.64 -7.20
CA ASP A 259 -9.30 -9.81 -7.36
C ASP A 259 -9.81 -10.98 -6.51
N LEU A 260 -10.28 -10.67 -5.29
CA LEU A 260 -10.90 -11.66 -4.42
C LEU A 260 -12.21 -12.21 -5.01
N ALA A 261 -13.07 -11.35 -5.55
CA ALA A 261 -14.33 -11.74 -6.18
C ALA A 261 -14.09 -12.56 -7.46
N THR A 262 -13.10 -12.21 -8.27
CA THR A 262 -12.69 -12.98 -9.46
C THR A 262 -12.21 -14.37 -9.05
N THR A 263 -11.30 -14.44 -8.08
CA THR A 263 -10.77 -15.70 -7.53
C THR A 263 -11.88 -16.60 -6.94
N LEU A 264 -12.87 -15.99 -6.28
CA LEU A 264 -14.02 -16.71 -5.71
C LEU A 264 -15.07 -17.08 -6.78
N SER A 265 -15.26 -16.26 -7.82
CA SER A 265 -16.25 -16.52 -8.88
C SER A 265 -15.79 -17.57 -9.89
N GLU A 266 -14.51 -17.57 -10.28
CA GLU A 266 -13.87 -18.65 -11.05
C GLU A 266 -14.00 -20.00 -10.32
N PHE A 267 -13.98 -19.97 -8.99
CA PHE A 267 -14.22 -21.14 -8.15
C PHE A 267 -15.65 -21.66 -8.28
N PHE A 268 -16.66 -20.81 -8.04
CA PHE A 268 -18.08 -21.21 -8.11
C PHE A 268 -18.50 -21.68 -9.51
N LEU A 269 -17.90 -21.13 -10.57
CA LEU A 269 -18.13 -21.59 -11.93
C LEU A 269 -17.42 -22.92 -12.21
N SER A 270 -16.20 -23.13 -11.72
CA SER A 270 -15.50 -24.43 -11.88
C SER A 270 -16.19 -25.59 -11.14
N ASP A 271 -16.86 -25.31 -10.02
CA ASP A 271 -17.57 -26.31 -9.20
C ASP A 271 -18.97 -26.64 -9.77
N GLN A 272 -19.61 -25.71 -10.49
CA GLN A 272 -20.90 -25.95 -11.14
C GLN A 272 -20.82 -26.62 -12.53
N PHE A 273 -19.68 -26.54 -13.21
CA PHE A 273 -19.49 -27.08 -14.57
C PHE A 273 -18.44 -28.20 -14.66
N GLY A 274 -17.82 -28.58 -13.55
CA GLY A 274 -16.95 -29.76 -13.43
C GLY A 274 -17.72 -31.02 -13.02
N SER A 275 -18.58 -31.52 -13.90
CA SER A 275 -19.27 -32.83 -13.78
C SER A 275 -18.74 -33.83 -14.80
#